data_AF-A0A4V0X4C3-F1
#
_entry.id   AF-A0A4V0X4C3-F1
#
_cell.length_a   1.000
_cell.length_b   1.000
_cell.length_c   1.000
_cell.angle_alpha   90.00
_cell.angle_beta   90.00
_cell.angle_gamma   90.00
#
_symmetry.space_group_name_H-M   'P 1'
#
loop_
_entity.id
_entity.type
_entity.pdbx_description
1 polymer ?
#
loop_
_entity_poly.entity_id
_entity_poly.type
_entity_poly.pdbx_seq_one_letter_code
_entity_poly.pdbx_strand_id
1 'polypeptide(L)'
;MSIRLKISLLPISFFFFTTTLLSCDKQPIGPSGPDPIVPSPASELMKIADFRALYPGTGTVLVPAGTKKIRGVVISNNANEAAGNYRIQDENGGGIYLYTVVGSPIYPLGSVIEIDAAGAGQLLLYNGDLELKNVPMDKIVTVPVSLTISPRVTTCAEIVTNRNTWASTLVRINNLTGITQASTNTTGTTYTITDATGSLTVFVRAAAGITVNTAGRSITGYVSIYKTATQDATQIGIRSAADIQ
;
A
#
# COMPACT_ATOMS: atom_id res chain seq x y z
N MET A 1 -64.70 -76.12 -16.61
CA MET A 1 -65.18 -75.69 -15.28
C MET A 1 -65.24 -74.18 -15.28
N SER A 2 -66.46 -73.63 -15.24
CA SER A 2 -66.79 -72.22 -15.45
C SER A 2 -66.80 -71.47 -14.12
N ILE A 3 -66.10 -70.34 -14.01
CA ILE A 3 -66.35 -69.32 -12.98
C ILE A 3 -66.21 -67.94 -13.64
N ARG A 4 -67.34 -67.28 -13.91
CA ARG A 4 -67.41 -65.87 -14.29
C ARG A 4 -67.57 -65.03 -13.02
N LEU A 5 -66.55 -64.24 -12.69
CA LEU A 5 -66.55 -63.32 -11.55
C LEU A 5 -67.19 -61.99 -11.98
N LYS A 6 -68.34 -61.64 -11.40
CA LYS A 6 -68.95 -60.30 -11.51
C LYS A 6 -68.36 -59.41 -10.41
N ILE A 7 -67.65 -58.35 -10.78
CA ILE A 7 -67.20 -57.31 -9.85
C ILE A 7 -68.01 -56.04 -10.13
N SER A 8 -68.74 -55.61 -9.10
CA SER A 8 -69.56 -54.40 -9.02
C SER A 8 -68.66 -53.20 -8.73
N LEU A 9 -68.72 -52.14 -9.56
CA LEU A 9 -68.06 -50.87 -9.28
C LEU A 9 -68.86 -50.07 -8.22
N LEU A 10 -68.19 -49.68 -7.14
CA LEU A 10 -68.64 -48.66 -6.20
C LEU A 10 -67.74 -47.42 -6.38
N PRO A 11 -68.27 -46.19 -6.55
CA PRO A 11 -67.43 -45.00 -6.63
C PRO A 11 -66.99 -44.56 -5.23
N ILE A 12 -65.70 -44.68 -4.93
CA ILE A 12 -65.07 -44.12 -3.74
C ILE A 12 -64.72 -42.66 -4.06
N SER A 13 -65.43 -41.72 -3.43
CA SER A 13 -65.16 -40.29 -3.52
C SER A 13 -63.91 -39.96 -2.69
N PHE A 14 -62.77 -39.78 -3.38
CA PHE A 14 -61.49 -39.43 -2.78
C PHE A 14 -61.42 -37.91 -2.55
N PHE A 15 -61.67 -37.46 -1.32
CA PHE A 15 -61.43 -36.07 -0.92
C PHE A 15 -59.92 -35.86 -0.78
N PHE A 16 -59.28 -35.22 -1.76
CA PHE A 16 -57.90 -34.78 -1.66
C PHE A 16 -57.83 -33.60 -0.69
N PHE A 17 -57.44 -33.87 0.56
CA PHE A 17 -57.05 -32.83 1.50
C PHE A 17 -55.60 -32.43 1.21
N THR A 18 -55.41 -31.33 0.48
CA THR A 18 -54.09 -30.80 0.16
C THR A 18 -53.49 -30.16 1.42
N THR A 19 -52.77 -30.93 2.22
CA THR A 19 -51.91 -30.40 3.27
C THR A 19 -50.68 -29.78 2.62
N THR A 20 -50.71 -28.46 2.41
CA THR A 20 -49.50 -27.70 2.08
C THR A 20 -48.56 -27.78 3.27
N LEU A 21 -47.61 -28.69 3.23
CA LEU A 21 -46.43 -28.66 4.09
C LEU A 21 -45.68 -27.37 3.73
N LEU A 22 -45.79 -26.35 4.57
CA LEU A 22 -44.86 -25.23 4.55
C LEU A 22 -43.50 -25.79 4.98
N SER A 23 -42.72 -26.28 4.01
CA SER A 23 -41.30 -26.49 4.23
C SER A 23 -40.71 -25.13 4.54
N CYS A 24 -40.23 -24.93 5.76
CA CYS A 24 -39.38 -23.80 6.10
C CYS A 24 -38.01 -24.02 5.41
N ASP A 25 -37.94 -23.85 4.10
CA ASP A 25 -36.70 -23.80 3.31
C ASP A 25 -35.98 -22.47 3.53
N LYS A 26 -35.81 -22.05 4.80
CA LYS A 26 -34.79 -21.06 5.12
C LYS A 26 -33.47 -21.79 5.05
N GLN A 27 -32.89 -21.79 3.85
CA GLN A 27 -31.46 -21.97 3.65
C GLN A 27 -30.74 -21.23 4.80
N PRO A 28 -29.77 -21.86 5.51
CA PRO A 28 -29.06 -21.19 6.58
C PRO A 28 -28.55 -19.86 6.03
N ILE A 29 -28.95 -18.75 6.66
CA ILE A 29 -28.43 -17.45 6.30
C ILE A 29 -26.97 -17.47 6.73
N GLY A 30 -26.10 -17.91 5.82
CA GLY A 30 -24.66 -17.78 5.98
C GLY A 30 -24.31 -16.30 6.09
N PRO A 31 -23.15 -15.96 6.68
CA PRO A 31 -22.70 -14.57 6.75
C PRO A 31 -22.78 -13.95 5.36
N SER A 32 -23.60 -12.91 5.20
CA SER A 32 -23.89 -12.27 3.91
C SER A 32 -22.83 -11.25 3.51
N GLY A 33 -21.58 -11.49 3.90
CA GLY A 33 -20.47 -10.59 3.67
C GLY A 33 -19.18 -11.38 3.41
N PRO A 34 -18.19 -10.76 2.74
CA PRO A 34 -16.87 -11.35 2.64
C PRO A 34 -16.32 -11.64 4.03
N ASP A 35 -15.56 -12.72 4.16
CA ASP A 35 -14.95 -13.10 5.43
C ASP A 35 -14.12 -11.92 5.99
N PRO A 36 -14.20 -11.66 7.30
CA PRO A 36 -13.40 -10.62 7.92
C PRO A 36 -11.91 -10.84 7.63
N ILE A 37 -11.24 -9.80 7.12
CA ILE A 37 -9.77 -9.82 6.98
C ILE A 37 -9.17 -9.78 8.38
N VAL A 38 -8.59 -10.90 8.80
CA VAL A 38 -7.86 -11.01 10.08
C VAL A 38 -6.39 -10.63 9.83
N PRO A 39 -5.85 -9.60 10.51
CA PRO A 39 -4.43 -9.26 10.39
C PRO A 39 -3.54 -10.43 10.85
N SER A 40 -2.42 -10.65 10.15
CA SER A 40 -1.47 -11.71 10.53
C SER A 40 -0.90 -11.51 11.95
N PRO A 41 -0.66 -12.56 12.73
CA PRO A 41 0.05 -12.43 14.00
C PRO A 41 1.51 -11.99 13.76
N ALA A 42 2.14 -11.36 14.76
CA ALA A 42 3.53 -10.88 14.66
C ALA A 42 4.55 -11.99 14.31
N SER A 43 4.26 -13.26 14.63
CA SER A 43 5.08 -14.42 14.27
C SER A 43 5.21 -14.63 12.76
N GLU A 44 4.23 -14.18 11.97
CA GLU A 44 4.20 -14.26 10.51
C GLU A 44 4.77 -13.02 9.82
N LEU A 45 5.15 -12.01 10.60
CA LEU A 45 5.69 -10.75 10.09
C LEU A 45 7.21 -10.68 10.28
N MET A 46 7.86 -9.89 9.42
CA MET A 46 9.22 -9.42 9.60
C MET A 46 9.29 -7.90 9.44
N LYS A 47 10.36 -7.29 9.97
CA LYS A 47 10.60 -5.86 9.80
C LYS A 47 10.95 -5.56 8.35
N ILE A 48 10.55 -4.39 7.86
CA ILE A 48 10.92 -3.94 6.52
C ILE A 48 12.43 -3.78 6.40
N ALA A 49 13.14 -3.39 7.47
CA ALA A 49 14.61 -3.35 7.46
C ALA A 49 15.23 -4.73 7.14
N ASP A 50 14.73 -5.80 7.76
CA ASP A 50 15.19 -7.17 7.52
C ASP A 50 14.80 -7.63 6.10
N PHE A 51 13.62 -7.23 5.63
CA PHE A 51 13.16 -7.56 4.28
C PHE A 51 14.01 -6.89 3.20
N ARG A 52 14.41 -5.63 3.40
CA ARG A 52 15.34 -4.93 2.52
C ARG A 52 16.70 -5.61 2.44
N ALA A 53 17.16 -6.21 3.54
CA ALA A 53 18.44 -6.93 3.59
C ALA A 53 18.47 -8.20 2.72
N LEU A 54 17.31 -8.65 2.20
CA LEU A 54 17.25 -9.72 1.19
C LEU A 54 17.83 -9.29 -0.17
N TYR A 55 17.93 -7.98 -0.42
CA TYR A 55 18.52 -7.45 -1.65
C TYR A 55 20.05 -7.34 -1.53
N PRO A 56 20.83 -8.02 -2.39
CA PRO A 56 22.29 -8.07 -2.31
C PRO A 56 22.99 -6.81 -2.86
N GLY A 57 22.22 -5.79 -3.29
CA GLY A 57 22.76 -4.53 -3.81
C GLY A 57 22.77 -4.41 -5.34
N THR A 58 22.55 -5.48 -6.08
CA THR A 58 22.55 -5.47 -7.56
C THR A 58 21.53 -6.43 -8.17
N GLY A 59 21.15 -6.16 -9.42
CA GLY A 59 20.28 -7.00 -10.22
C GLY A 59 18.80 -6.95 -9.80
N THR A 60 18.04 -7.93 -10.28
CA THR A 60 16.67 -8.20 -9.82
C THR A 60 16.69 -9.51 -9.05
N VAL A 61 16.14 -9.48 -7.84
CA VAL A 61 16.17 -10.62 -6.91
C VAL A 61 14.76 -11.06 -6.60
N LEU A 62 14.47 -12.34 -6.84
CA LEU A 62 13.22 -12.96 -6.39
C LEU A 62 13.24 -13.07 -4.87
N VAL A 63 12.17 -12.63 -4.22
CA VAL A 63 11.98 -12.82 -2.78
C VAL A 63 11.88 -14.33 -2.51
N PRO A 64 12.72 -14.90 -1.64
CA PRO A 64 12.73 -16.34 -1.38
C PRO A 64 11.37 -16.89 -0.95
N ALA A 65 11.09 -18.14 -1.31
CA ALA A 65 9.94 -18.85 -0.77
C ALA A 65 10.08 -19.00 0.75
N GLY A 66 8.96 -18.88 1.48
CA GLY A 66 8.95 -18.94 2.95
C GLY A 66 9.41 -17.66 3.66
N THR A 67 9.77 -16.60 2.93
CA THR A 67 9.96 -15.28 3.53
C THR A 67 8.67 -14.82 4.22
N LYS A 68 8.79 -14.27 5.44
CA LYS A 68 7.66 -13.75 6.21
C LYS A 68 7.04 -12.53 5.51
N LYS A 69 5.77 -12.25 5.81
CA LYS A 69 5.11 -11.04 5.30
C LYS A 69 5.74 -9.79 5.89
N ILE A 70 5.59 -8.66 5.20
CA ILE A 70 5.83 -7.34 5.77
C ILE A 70 4.50 -6.64 6.01
N ARG A 71 4.44 -5.79 7.02
CA ARG A 71 3.32 -4.89 7.29
C ARG A 71 3.83 -3.46 7.36
N GLY A 72 3.13 -2.54 6.70
CA GLY A 72 3.49 -1.13 6.72
C GLY A 72 2.29 -0.23 6.52
N VAL A 73 2.44 1.03 6.93
CA VAL A 73 1.52 2.12 6.65
C VAL A 73 1.91 2.74 5.31
N VAL A 74 0.94 2.99 4.44
CA VAL A 74 1.15 3.82 3.25
C VAL A 74 1.41 5.25 3.70
N ILE A 75 2.62 5.76 3.46
CA ILE A 75 3.03 7.11 3.84
C ILE A 75 3.07 8.10 2.67
N SER A 76 2.94 7.62 1.44
CA SER A 76 2.90 8.47 0.24
C SER A 76 1.49 8.96 -0.09
N ASN A 77 1.39 10.12 -0.73
CA ASN A 77 0.16 10.52 -1.43
C ASN A 77 0.20 9.96 -2.86
N ASN A 78 -0.76 9.10 -3.19
CA ASN A 78 -0.89 8.44 -4.48
C ASN A 78 -0.97 9.43 -5.66
N ALA A 79 -1.54 10.62 -5.45
CA ALA A 79 -1.63 11.66 -6.47
C ALA A 79 -0.29 12.40 -6.67
N ASN A 80 0.61 12.33 -5.68
CA ASN A 80 1.98 12.85 -5.77
C ASN A 80 3.00 11.76 -6.16
N GLU A 81 2.55 10.52 -6.33
CA GLU A 81 3.32 9.41 -6.88
C GLU A 81 2.92 9.13 -8.34
N ALA A 82 3.75 8.36 -9.05
CA ALA A 82 3.31 7.81 -10.33
C ALA A 82 2.26 6.70 -10.09
N ALA A 83 1.38 6.46 -11.06
CA ALA A 83 0.35 5.43 -10.91
C ALA A 83 0.96 4.05 -10.60
N GLY A 84 0.39 3.36 -9.60
CA GLY A 84 0.88 2.06 -9.13
C GLY A 84 2.00 2.14 -8.09
N ASN A 85 2.53 3.33 -7.80
CA ASN A 85 3.63 3.53 -6.86
C ASN A 85 3.15 3.97 -5.49
N TYR A 86 3.76 3.37 -4.47
CA TYR A 86 3.48 3.63 -3.06
C TYR A 86 4.76 3.61 -2.26
N ARG A 87 4.79 4.38 -1.16
CA ARG A 87 5.82 4.30 -0.14
C ARG A 87 5.17 3.74 1.11
N ILE A 88 5.71 2.65 1.64
CA ILE A 88 5.23 2.06 2.87
C ILE A 88 6.31 2.03 3.92
N GLN A 89 5.93 2.23 5.18
CA GLN A 89 6.84 2.23 6.30
C GLN A 89 6.26 1.45 7.47
N ASP A 90 7.10 0.67 8.13
CA ASP A 90 6.76 -0.02 9.37
C ASP A 90 6.97 0.88 10.60
N GLU A 91 6.41 0.46 11.73
CA GLU A 91 6.57 1.15 13.02
C GLU A 91 8.01 1.15 13.55
N ASN A 92 8.90 0.33 12.98
CA ASN A 92 10.31 0.26 13.33
C ASN A 92 11.17 1.27 12.55
N GLY A 93 10.56 2.04 11.64
CA GLY A 93 11.25 3.05 10.84
C GLY A 93 11.81 2.55 9.51
N GLY A 94 11.58 1.29 9.14
CA GLY A 94 11.98 0.72 7.85
C GLY A 94 10.96 1.03 6.76
N GLY A 95 11.43 1.50 5.61
CA GLY A 95 10.60 1.88 4.46
C GLY A 95 10.88 1.06 3.21
N ILE A 96 9.87 0.85 2.36
CA ILE A 96 10.08 0.29 1.01
C ILE A 96 9.21 0.96 -0.03
N TYR A 97 9.74 1.06 -1.25
CA TYR A 97 9.02 1.56 -2.42
C TYR A 97 8.30 0.38 -3.07
N LEU A 98 6.98 0.46 -3.17
CA LEU A 98 6.13 -0.60 -3.70
C LEU A 98 5.60 -0.18 -5.06
N TYR A 99 5.86 -1.00 -6.08
CA TYR A 99 5.18 -0.92 -7.36
C TYR A 99 4.13 -2.02 -7.48
N THR A 100 2.92 -1.63 -7.83
CA THR A 100 1.81 -2.51 -8.18
C THR A 100 1.39 -2.25 -9.63
N VAL A 101 0.81 -3.25 -10.27
CA VAL A 101 0.36 -3.11 -11.66
C VAL A 101 -0.79 -2.09 -11.75
N VAL A 102 -0.79 -1.27 -12.80
CA VAL A 102 -1.89 -0.33 -13.06
C VAL A 102 -3.20 -1.12 -13.17
N GLY A 103 -4.21 -0.72 -12.39
CA GLY A 103 -5.47 -1.46 -12.23
C GLY A 103 -5.57 -2.27 -10.94
N SER A 104 -4.48 -2.41 -10.17
CA SER A 104 -4.53 -2.87 -8.78
C SER A 104 -5.37 -1.93 -7.90
N PRO A 105 -5.87 -2.42 -6.74
CA PRO A 105 -6.53 -1.57 -5.76
C PRO A 105 -5.69 -0.34 -5.40
N ILE A 106 -6.38 0.76 -5.13
CA ILE A 106 -5.74 1.97 -4.61
C ILE A 106 -5.56 1.76 -3.10
N TYR A 107 -4.31 1.85 -2.62
CA TYR A 107 -4.00 1.86 -1.18
C TYR A 107 -3.88 3.31 -0.71
N PRO A 108 -4.87 3.86 0.00
CA PRO A 108 -4.86 5.28 0.37
C PRO A 108 -3.77 5.59 1.39
N LEU A 109 -3.32 6.83 1.43
CA LEU A 109 -2.47 7.35 2.51
C LEU A 109 -3.05 6.99 3.88
N GLY A 110 -2.21 6.45 4.76
CA GLY A 110 -2.59 6.03 6.12
C GLY A 110 -3.17 4.63 6.22
N SER A 111 -3.48 3.96 5.11
CA SER A 111 -3.89 2.55 5.13
C SER A 111 -2.75 1.65 5.59
N VAL A 112 -3.08 0.61 6.36
CA VAL A 112 -2.13 -0.44 6.74
C VAL A 112 -2.28 -1.60 5.77
N ILE A 113 -1.18 -2.00 5.15
CA ILE A 113 -1.17 -3.12 4.21
C ILE A 113 -0.21 -4.21 4.69
N GLU A 114 -0.60 -5.45 4.46
CA GLU A 114 0.26 -6.63 4.56
C GLU A 114 0.61 -7.12 3.17
N ILE A 115 1.87 -7.50 2.99
CA ILE A 115 2.42 -7.93 1.71
C ILE A 115 3.08 -9.29 1.90
N ASP A 116 2.55 -10.29 1.21
CA ASP A 116 3.16 -11.60 1.06
C ASP A 116 3.91 -11.65 -0.29
N ALA A 117 5.19 -11.32 -0.25
CA ALA A 117 6.03 -11.29 -1.45
C ALA A 117 6.72 -12.64 -1.74
N ALA A 118 6.56 -13.65 -0.87
CA ALA A 118 7.36 -14.88 -0.93
C ALA A 118 7.16 -15.64 -2.24
N GLY A 119 8.26 -15.97 -2.93
CA GLY A 119 8.27 -16.77 -4.15
C GLY A 119 7.72 -16.08 -5.40
N ALA A 120 7.28 -14.82 -5.32
CA ALA A 120 6.72 -14.09 -6.47
C ALA A 120 7.24 -12.65 -6.58
N GLY A 121 7.33 -11.94 -5.45
CA GLY A 121 7.80 -10.56 -5.41
C GLY A 121 9.27 -10.45 -5.82
N GLN A 122 9.64 -9.29 -6.36
CA GLN A 122 10.99 -9.00 -6.83
C GLN A 122 11.51 -7.71 -6.21
N LEU A 123 12.77 -7.74 -5.78
CA LEU A 123 13.54 -6.61 -5.27
C LEU A 123 14.57 -6.15 -6.31
N LEU A 124 14.57 -4.86 -6.63
CA LEU A 124 15.59 -4.22 -7.48
C LEU A 124 15.72 -2.73 -7.19
N LEU A 125 16.79 -2.09 -7.67
CA LEU A 125 16.91 -0.63 -7.62
C LEU A 125 16.23 0.01 -8.83
N TYR A 126 15.12 0.72 -8.62
CA TYR A 126 14.45 1.52 -9.63
C TYR A 126 14.70 3.00 -9.37
N ASN A 127 15.35 3.70 -10.31
CA ASN A 127 15.78 5.09 -10.15
C ASN A 127 16.53 5.36 -8.82
N GLY A 128 17.26 4.36 -8.31
CA GLY A 128 18.03 4.44 -7.07
C GLY A 128 17.26 4.06 -5.80
N ASP A 129 15.93 3.96 -5.85
CA ASP A 129 15.12 3.43 -4.75
C ASP A 129 15.05 1.89 -4.80
N LEU A 130 15.10 1.24 -3.63
CA LEU A 130 14.82 -0.19 -3.53
C LEU A 130 13.32 -0.43 -3.69
N GLU A 131 12.94 -0.94 -4.86
CA GLU A 131 11.58 -1.25 -5.28
C GLU A 131 11.26 -2.72 -4.97
N LEU A 132 10.09 -2.94 -4.35
CA LEU A 132 9.38 -4.21 -4.35
C LEU A 132 8.33 -4.17 -5.46
N LYS A 133 8.35 -5.14 -6.37
CA LYS A 133 7.39 -5.26 -7.46
C LYS A 133 6.93 -6.70 -7.69
N ASN A 134 6.01 -6.87 -8.63
CA ASN A 134 5.50 -8.17 -9.09
C ASN A 134 4.88 -9.04 -7.97
N VAL A 135 4.48 -8.42 -6.86
CA VAL A 135 3.66 -9.10 -5.87
C VAL A 135 2.25 -9.24 -6.44
N PRO A 136 1.67 -10.45 -6.48
CA PRO A 136 0.29 -10.66 -6.91
C PRO A 136 -0.70 -9.79 -6.11
N MET A 137 -1.74 -9.27 -6.78
CA MET A 137 -2.65 -8.31 -6.15
C MET A 137 -3.40 -8.88 -4.94
N ASP A 138 -3.69 -10.18 -4.94
CA ASP A 138 -4.35 -10.92 -3.86
C ASP A 138 -3.41 -11.17 -2.67
N LYS A 139 -2.11 -10.90 -2.83
CA LYS A 139 -1.08 -10.98 -1.79
C LYS A 139 -0.75 -9.63 -1.16
N ILE A 140 -1.44 -8.57 -1.57
CA ILE A 140 -1.37 -7.24 -0.95
C ILE A 140 -2.75 -6.95 -0.37
N VAL A 141 -2.88 -7.01 0.95
CA VAL A 141 -4.17 -6.86 1.62
C VAL A 141 -4.14 -5.67 2.56
N THR A 142 -5.15 -4.81 2.45
CA THR A 142 -5.41 -3.79 3.47
C THR A 142 -6.00 -4.47 4.70
N VAL A 143 -5.38 -4.26 5.86
CA VAL A 143 -5.80 -4.87 7.12
C VAL A 143 -6.45 -3.83 8.02
N PRO A 144 -7.50 -4.19 8.80
CA PRO A 144 -8.21 -3.27 9.68
C PRO A 144 -7.44 -3.02 10.99
N VAL A 145 -6.20 -2.55 10.88
CA VAL A 145 -5.34 -2.16 12.01
C VAL A 145 -5.00 -0.68 11.88
N SER A 146 -4.92 0.00 13.01
CA SER A 146 -4.40 1.37 13.08
C SER A 146 -2.97 1.35 13.55
N LEU A 147 -2.04 1.77 12.70
CA LEU A 147 -0.63 1.99 13.03
C LEU A 147 -0.29 3.46 12.79
N THR A 148 0.49 4.06 13.68
CA THR A 148 0.94 5.44 13.55
C THR A 148 2.43 5.48 13.27
N ILE A 149 2.81 6.26 12.25
CA ILE A 149 4.22 6.51 11.91
C ILE A 149 4.60 7.89 12.41
N SER A 150 5.55 7.94 13.34
CA SER A 150 6.15 9.19 13.80
C SER A 150 7.28 9.61 12.85
N PRO A 151 7.26 10.84 12.29
CA PRO A 151 8.35 11.33 11.45
C PRO A 151 9.67 11.38 12.24
N ARG A 152 10.76 10.96 11.60
CA ARG A 152 12.11 11.17 12.12
C ARG A 152 12.49 12.65 11.98
N VAL A 153 12.71 13.34 13.11
CA VAL A 153 13.24 14.72 13.07
C VAL A 153 14.71 14.69 12.68
N THR A 154 15.08 15.44 11.66
CA THR A 154 16.42 15.37 11.04
C THR A 154 16.72 16.64 10.23
N THR A 155 17.89 16.66 9.57
CA THR A 155 18.40 17.75 8.73
C THR A 155 18.55 17.30 7.27
N CYS A 156 18.72 18.26 6.36
CA CYS A 156 18.99 17.97 4.95
C CYS A 156 20.23 17.09 4.77
N ALA A 157 21.34 17.41 5.45
CA ALA A 157 22.60 16.67 5.32
C ALA A 157 22.51 15.23 5.81
N GLU A 158 21.80 14.99 6.92
CA GLU A 158 21.58 13.64 7.45
C GLU A 158 20.76 12.78 6.48
N ILE A 159 19.75 13.35 5.84
CA ILE A 159 18.95 12.65 4.83
C ILE A 159 19.81 12.27 3.63
N VAL A 160 20.64 13.19 3.12
CA VAL A 160 21.57 12.88 2.02
C VAL A 160 22.54 11.77 2.41
N THR A 161 23.11 11.83 3.63
CA THR A 161 24.05 10.84 4.14
C THR A 161 23.42 9.46 4.27
N ASN A 162 22.15 9.39 4.69
CA ASN A 162 21.44 8.15 4.99
C ASN A 162 20.42 7.75 3.91
N ARG A 163 20.43 8.39 2.74
CA ARG A 163 19.40 8.26 1.69
C ARG A 163 19.02 6.81 1.35
N ASN A 164 19.99 5.90 1.30
CA ASN A 164 19.74 4.50 0.91
C ASN A 164 19.05 3.70 2.02
N THR A 165 19.31 4.01 3.29
CA THR A 165 18.67 3.34 4.44
C THR A 165 17.33 4.00 4.80
N TRP A 166 17.19 5.30 4.56
CA TRP A 166 15.99 6.08 4.87
C TRP A 166 15.02 6.23 3.69
N ALA A 167 15.37 5.73 2.51
CA ALA A 167 14.46 5.68 1.37
C ALA A 167 13.10 5.07 1.78
N SER A 168 12.01 5.75 1.42
CA SER A 168 10.63 5.42 1.79
C SER A 168 10.32 5.52 3.28
N THR A 169 11.00 6.38 4.02
CA THR A 169 10.71 6.67 5.43
C THR A 169 10.28 8.12 5.61
N LEU A 170 9.40 8.36 6.60
CA LEU A 170 8.85 9.65 6.96
C LEU A 170 9.83 10.43 7.82
N VAL A 171 10.14 11.64 7.40
CA VAL A 171 11.07 12.57 8.04
C VAL A 171 10.41 13.93 8.27
N ARG A 172 10.94 14.69 9.22
CA ARG A 172 10.61 16.07 9.44
C ARG A 172 11.88 16.91 9.55
N ILE A 173 11.99 17.94 8.72
CA ILE A 173 13.05 18.93 8.78
C ILE A 173 12.46 20.20 9.38
N ASN A 174 13.09 20.71 10.43
CA ASN A 174 12.72 21.96 11.08
C ASN A 174 13.72 23.06 10.70
N ASN A 175 13.36 24.32 10.96
CA ASN A 175 14.24 25.47 10.77
C ASN A 175 14.78 25.60 9.34
N LEU A 176 13.93 25.34 8.34
CA LEU A 176 14.25 25.64 6.95
C LEU A 176 14.53 27.13 6.81
N THR A 177 15.64 27.45 6.15
CA THR A 177 16.05 28.82 5.84
C THR A 177 15.42 29.31 4.54
N GLY A 178 15.03 28.40 3.64
CA GLY A 178 14.36 28.74 2.39
C GLY A 178 13.63 27.57 1.72
N ILE A 179 12.57 27.92 1.00
CA ILE A 179 11.88 27.05 0.05
C ILE A 179 11.74 27.87 -1.24
N THR A 180 12.45 27.49 -2.30
CA THR A 180 12.46 28.22 -3.57
C THR A 180 11.97 27.33 -4.70
N GLN A 181 11.15 27.87 -5.59
CA GLN A 181 10.78 27.15 -6.81
C GLN A 181 12.00 27.12 -7.74
N ALA A 182 12.43 25.91 -8.11
CA ALA A 182 13.58 25.70 -8.98
C ALA A 182 13.17 25.58 -10.45
N SER A 183 12.10 24.85 -10.75
CA SER A 183 11.62 24.65 -12.11
C SER A 183 10.16 24.17 -12.14
N THR A 184 9.50 24.33 -13.29
CA THR A 184 8.17 23.77 -13.56
C THR A 184 8.16 23.13 -14.94
N ASN A 185 7.46 22.01 -15.07
CA ASN A 185 7.19 21.36 -16.34
C ASN A 185 5.73 20.87 -16.38
N THR A 186 5.36 20.11 -17.41
CA THR A 186 4.00 19.61 -17.59
C THR A 186 3.58 18.56 -16.56
N THR A 187 4.52 17.87 -15.91
CA THR A 187 4.24 16.81 -14.93
C THR A 187 4.24 17.32 -13.50
N GLY A 188 4.88 18.46 -13.22
CA GLY A 188 4.91 19.06 -11.90
C GLY A 188 5.89 20.21 -11.72
N THR A 189 6.06 20.61 -10.47
CA THR A 189 6.96 21.69 -10.05
C THR A 189 8.01 21.15 -9.09
N THR A 190 9.26 21.57 -9.30
CA THR A 190 10.40 21.25 -8.46
C THR A 190 10.71 22.44 -7.57
N TYR A 191 10.89 22.19 -6.28
CA TYR A 191 11.35 23.15 -5.28
C TYR A 191 12.67 22.70 -4.68
N THR A 192 13.49 23.66 -4.29
CA THR A 192 14.65 23.44 -3.44
C THR A 192 14.28 23.86 -2.02
N ILE A 193 14.49 22.96 -1.06
CA ILE A 193 14.39 23.25 0.37
C ILE A 193 15.80 23.34 0.95
N THR A 194 16.03 24.30 1.83
CA THR A 194 17.34 24.56 2.43
C THR A 194 17.20 24.69 3.95
N ASP A 195 18.10 24.06 4.69
CA ASP A 195 18.32 24.30 6.12
C ASP A 195 19.76 24.77 6.35
N ALA A 196 20.21 24.85 7.61
CA ALA A 196 21.58 25.24 7.93
C ALA A 196 22.65 24.23 7.49
N THR A 197 22.26 22.99 7.16
CA THR A 197 23.17 21.87 6.87
C THR A 197 23.31 21.58 5.39
N GLY A 198 22.31 21.94 4.57
CA GLY A 198 22.32 21.67 3.15
C GLY A 198 20.98 21.93 2.48
N SER A 199 20.79 21.32 1.31
CA SER A 199 19.56 21.44 0.53
C SER A 199 19.11 20.09 -0.02
N LEU A 200 17.80 19.97 -0.21
CA LEU A 200 17.15 18.83 -0.83
C LEU A 200 16.15 19.31 -1.88
N THR A 201 15.72 18.40 -2.74
CA THR A 201 14.70 18.68 -3.76
C THR A 201 13.33 18.17 -3.31
N VAL A 202 12.27 18.91 -3.61
CA VAL A 202 10.88 18.46 -3.48
C VAL A 202 10.26 18.53 -4.88
N PHE A 203 9.77 17.41 -5.38
CA PHE A 203 8.97 17.41 -6.61
C PHE A 203 7.50 17.22 -6.26
N VAL A 204 6.66 18.11 -6.77
CA VAL A 204 5.20 18.06 -6.59
C VAL A 204 4.56 17.86 -7.95
N ARG A 205 3.90 16.71 -8.15
CA ARG A 205 3.15 16.44 -9.37
C ARG A 205 2.01 17.41 -9.52
N ALA A 206 1.76 17.86 -10.75
CA ALA A 206 0.60 18.68 -11.06
C ALA A 206 -0.71 17.98 -10.66
N ALA A 207 -0.77 16.66 -10.86
CA ALA A 207 -1.92 15.83 -10.47
C ALA A 207 -2.20 15.79 -8.96
N ALA A 208 -1.21 16.11 -8.11
CA ALA A 208 -1.41 16.13 -6.65
C ALA A 208 -2.23 17.34 -6.19
N GLY A 209 -2.29 18.42 -6.97
CA GLY A 209 -2.99 19.65 -6.60
C GLY A 209 -2.44 20.34 -5.35
N ILE A 210 -1.22 19.99 -4.90
CA ILE A 210 -0.62 20.54 -3.69
C ILE A 210 -0.01 21.91 -3.99
N THR A 211 -0.45 22.94 -3.28
CA THR A 211 0.18 24.27 -3.30
C THR A 211 1.26 24.34 -2.23
N VAL A 212 2.49 24.66 -2.62
CA VAL A 212 3.64 24.75 -1.71
C VAL A 212 3.70 26.14 -1.06
N ASN A 213 3.66 26.19 0.27
CA ASN A 213 3.92 27.40 1.05
C ASN A 213 5.44 27.69 1.09
N THR A 214 5.93 28.58 0.23
CA THR A 214 7.36 28.92 0.17
C THR A 214 7.86 29.71 1.38
N ALA A 215 6.95 30.27 2.20
CA ALA A 215 7.29 30.90 3.46
C ALA A 215 7.44 29.90 4.62
N GLY A 216 7.06 28.63 4.42
CA GLY A 216 7.16 27.58 5.45
C GLY A 216 8.58 27.40 5.97
N ARG A 217 8.72 27.08 7.26
CA ARG A 217 9.99 26.90 7.99
C ARG A 217 10.21 25.46 8.42
N SER A 218 9.31 24.56 8.08
CA SER A 218 9.42 23.14 8.31
C SER A 218 8.74 22.34 7.20
N ILE A 219 9.19 21.11 7.01
CA ILE A 219 8.60 20.17 6.06
C ILE A 219 8.53 18.78 6.66
N THR A 220 7.41 18.09 6.48
CA THR A 220 7.24 16.67 6.77
C THR A 220 6.96 15.92 5.48
N GLY A 221 7.71 14.85 5.22
CA GLY A 221 7.57 14.12 3.97
C GLY A 221 8.33 12.82 4.00
N TYR A 222 8.30 12.07 2.92
CA TYR A 222 9.00 10.80 2.80
C TYR A 222 10.23 10.94 1.91
N VAL A 223 11.32 10.28 2.30
CA VAL A 223 12.55 10.28 1.52
C VAL A 223 12.37 9.43 0.25
N SER A 224 12.82 9.96 -0.87
CA SER A 224 12.85 9.28 -2.16
C SER A 224 14.17 9.56 -2.88
N ILE A 225 14.52 8.72 -3.83
CA ILE A 225 15.70 8.86 -4.66
C ILE A 225 15.24 8.96 -6.11
N TYR A 226 15.74 9.97 -6.80
CA TYR A 226 15.55 10.11 -8.24
C TYR A 226 16.89 10.06 -8.94
N LYS A 227 17.20 8.89 -9.49
CA LYS A 227 18.42 8.62 -10.24
C LYS A 227 18.10 8.29 -11.70
N THR A 228 18.76 8.99 -12.60
CA THR A 228 18.80 8.72 -14.04
C THR A 228 20.26 8.72 -14.51
N ALA A 229 20.51 8.59 -15.81
CA ALA A 229 21.86 8.70 -16.35
C ALA A 229 22.52 10.07 -16.10
N THR A 230 21.73 11.14 -15.92
CA THR A 230 22.21 12.52 -15.80
C THR A 230 21.85 13.18 -14.48
N GLN A 231 21.17 12.47 -13.58
CA GLN A 231 20.70 13.02 -12.31
C GLN A 231 20.83 11.99 -11.20
N ASP A 232 21.26 12.43 -10.02
CA ASP A 232 21.28 11.62 -8.81
C ASP A 232 20.86 12.49 -7.63
N ALA A 233 19.55 12.59 -7.40
CA ALA A 233 18.95 13.50 -6.44
C ALA A 233 18.31 12.75 -5.27
N THR A 234 18.53 13.24 -4.06
CA THR A 234 17.73 12.87 -2.89
C THR A 234 16.56 13.84 -2.79
N GLN A 235 15.36 13.30 -2.67
CA GLN A 235 14.12 14.05 -2.72
C GLN A 235 13.26 13.83 -1.48
N ILE A 236 12.44 14.83 -1.16
CA ILE A 236 11.36 14.71 -0.18
C ILE A 236 10.04 14.78 -0.94
N GLY A 237 9.25 13.71 -0.84
CA GLY A 237 7.86 13.70 -1.28
C GLY A 237 6.95 14.22 -0.17
N ILE A 238 6.13 15.22 -0.48
CA ILE A 238 5.08 15.72 0.43
C ILE A 238 3.75 15.03 0.14
N ARG A 239 2.92 14.91 1.17
CA ARG A 239 1.63 14.23 1.12
C ARG A 239 0.49 15.23 0.98
N SER A 240 0.65 16.43 1.53
CA SER A 240 -0.33 17.52 1.44
C SER A 240 0.32 18.88 1.58
N ALA A 241 -0.44 19.98 1.40
CA ALA A 241 0.05 21.32 1.68
C ALA A 241 0.36 21.52 3.19
N ALA A 242 -0.36 20.83 4.08
CA ALA A 242 -0.20 20.93 5.53
C ALA A 242 1.14 20.33 6.05
N ASP A 243 1.84 19.59 5.20
CA ASP A 243 3.18 19.09 5.49
C ASP A 243 4.23 20.21 5.53
N ILE A 244 3.91 21.41 5.03
CA ILE A 244 4.79 22.58 5.04
C ILE A 244 4.20 23.64 5.96
N GLN A 245 4.92 23.98 7.02
CA GLN A 245 4.52 24.96 8.06
C GLN A 245 5.61 25.98 8.28
#